data_AF-A0A2C9KS58-F1
#
_entry.id   AF-A0A2C9KS58-F1
#
_cell.length_a   1.000
_cell.length_b   1.000
_cell.length_c   1.000
_cell.angle_alpha   90.00
_cell.angle_beta   90.00
_cell.angle_gamma   90.00
#
_symmetry.space_group_name_H-M   'P 1'
#
loop_
_entity.id
_entity.type
_entity.pdbx_description
1 polymer ?
#
loop_
_entity_poly.entity_id
_entity_poly.type
_entity_poly.pdbx_seq_one_letter_code
_entity_poly.pdbx_strand_id
1 'polypeptide(L)'
;KLWEQFYDFIKNVGWQLSIDFTNIHRTPTNEWDSANAKAFLDYAQKNEIPIPDFQFGNEPNSYANNYGLNTQTPAQTVIDLQNYHTLLSNYPPYKYSTVVGPETTRPTSSTKYFNDFLASGGCNVVDEISFHQYYRNSDRDHPTYHDFLNVSIMDLLVDQFTMARKLMADNNCNKAIRLGESSSVSGGLDHVADRFVAGF
;
A
#
# COMPACT_ATOMS: atom_id res chain seq x y z
N LYS A 1 21.69 -8.63 10.73
CA LYS A 1 21.78 -9.95 10.07
C LYS A 1 20.61 -10.22 9.12
N LEU A 2 19.36 -10.40 9.57
CA LEU A 2 18.26 -10.70 8.64
C LEU A 2 18.04 -9.59 7.60
N TRP A 3 18.03 -8.32 8.03
CA TRP A 3 17.92 -7.18 7.14
C TRP A 3 19.04 -7.13 6.08
N GLU A 4 20.29 -7.34 6.49
CA GLU A 4 21.44 -7.33 5.58
C GLU A 4 21.33 -8.45 4.55
N GLN A 5 20.93 -9.67 4.96
CA GLN A 5 20.70 -10.79 4.06
C GLN A 5 19.59 -10.49 3.04
N PHE A 6 18.51 -9.86 3.47
CA PHE A 6 17.43 -9.43 2.59
C PHE A 6 17.92 -8.39 1.58
N TYR A 7 18.61 -7.34 2.04
CA TYR A 7 19.12 -6.30 1.15
C TYR A 7 20.20 -6.83 0.18
N ASP A 8 21.08 -7.71 0.64
CA ASP A 8 22.05 -8.40 -0.23
C ASP A 8 21.34 -9.19 -1.33
N PHE A 9 20.25 -9.89 -1.00
CA PHE A 9 19.42 -10.58 -1.99
C PHE A 9 18.86 -9.59 -3.03
N ILE A 10 18.20 -8.50 -2.59
CA ILE A 10 17.64 -7.47 -3.48
C ILE A 10 18.71 -6.92 -4.44
N LYS A 11 19.90 -6.61 -3.90
CA LYS A 11 21.04 -6.14 -4.68
C LYS A 11 21.52 -7.19 -5.68
N ASN A 12 21.62 -8.46 -5.27
CA ASN A 12 22.11 -9.54 -6.13
C ASN A 12 21.16 -9.84 -7.30
N VAL A 13 19.84 -9.68 -7.11
CA VAL A 13 18.86 -9.89 -8.18
C VAL A 13 18.57 -8.63 -9.00
N GLY A 14 19.17 -7.49 -8.64
CA GLY A 14 19.01 -6.23 -9.36
C GLY A 14 17.64 -5.57 -9.17
N TRP A 15 16.94 -5.86 -8.08
CA TRP A 15 15.65 -5.25 -7.78
C TRP A 15 15.80 -3.90 -7.08
N GLN A 16 14.76 -3.08 -7.21
CA GLN A 16 14.62 -1.84 -6.48
C GLN A 16 13.83 -2.08 -5.21
N LEU A 17 14.28 -1.44 -4.13
CA LEU A 17 13.70 -1.62 -2.82
C LEU A 17 12.56 -0.61 -2.61
N SER A 18 11.38 -1.11 -2.22
CA SER A 18 10.30 -0.32 -1.64
C SER A 18 10.18 -0.62 -0.15
N ILE A 19 9.97 0.40 0.67
CA ILE A 19 9.85 0.27 2.13
C ILE A 19 8.54 0.85 2.62
N ASP A 20 7.72 0.02 3.25
CA ASP A 20 6.57 0.46 4.02
C ASP A 20 6.95 0.67 5.49
N PHE A 21 6.63 1.84 6.04
CA PHE A 21 6.65 2.05 7.48
C PHE A 21 5.26 1.92 8.07
N THR A 22 5.19 1.17 9.16
CA THR A 22 3.94 1.07 9.92
C THR A 22 3.49 2.44 10.45
N ASN A 23 2.21 2.73 10.26
CA ASN A 23 1.55 3.96 10.71
C ASN A 23 0.72 3.78 12.00
N ILE A 24 0.82 2.60 12.64
CA ILE A 24 0.02 2.25 13.82
C ILE A 24 0.61 2.77 15.13
N HIS A 25 1.92 3.03 15.17
CA HIS A 25 2.57 3.56 16.37
C HIS A 25 2.22 5.03 16.55
N ARG A 26 1.64 5.37 17.71
CA ARG A 26 1.16 6.71 18.03
C ARG A 26 1.85 7.30 19.25
N THR A 27 2.05 8.60 19.22
CA THR A 27 2.38 9.39 20.41
C THR A 27 1.17 9.50 21.35
N PRO A 28 1.34 9.96 22.60
CA PRO A 28 0.21 10.25 23.49
C PRO A 28 -0.76 11.33 22.97
N THR A 29 -0.30 12.20 22.06
CA THR A 29 -1.14 13.20 21.36
C THR A 29 -1.77 12.65 20.09
N ASN A 30 -1.67 11.33 19.86
CA ASN A 30 -2.23 10.62 18.73
C ASN A 30 -1.63 11.04 17.38
N GLU A 31 -0.38 11.51 17.34
CA GLU A 31 0.41 11.71 16.12
C GLU A 31 1.16 10.42 15.76
N TRP A 32 1.56 10.26 14.49
CA TRP A 32 2.42 9.12 14.11
C TRP A 32 3.79 9.22 14.80
N ASP A 33 4.17 8.14 15.49
CA ASP A 33 5.50 8.02 16.11
C ASP A 33 6.54 7.58 15.08
N SER A 34 7.33 8.55 14.61
CA SER A 34 8.35 8.36 13.59
C SER A 34 9.69 7.81 14.09
N ALA A 35 9.84 7.50 15.39
CA ALA A 35 11.13 7.11 15.97
C ALA A 35 11.75 5.89 15.28
N ASN A 36 10.95 4.86 14.97
CA ASN A 36 11.42 3.66 14.28
C ASN A 36 11.82 3.95 12.82
N ALA A 37 11.02 4.74 12.10
CA ALA A 37 11.33 5.14 10.73
C ALA A 37 12.63 5.94 10.69
N LYS A 38 12.81 6.89 11.61
CA LYS A 38 14.04 7.67 11.75
C LYS A 38 15.26 6.77 12.00
N ALA A 39 15.16 5.83 12.93
CA ALA A 39 16.26 4.92 13.23
C ALA A 39 16.66 4.07 12.00
N PHE A 40 15.69 3.62 11.22
CA PHE A 40 15.93 2.92 9.97
C PHE A 40 16.57 3.83 8.91
N LEU A 41 16.05 5.04 8.70
CA LEU A 41 16.58 5.99 7.71
C LEU A 41 18.02 6.43 8.06
N ASP A 42 18.32 6.63 9.34
CA ASP A 42 19.69 6.88 9.82
C ASP A 42 20.63 5.72 9.45
N TYR A 43 20.20 4.47 9.69
CA TYR A 43 20.95 3.28 9.30
C TYR A 43 21.09 3.17 7.78
N ALA A 44 20.01 3.34 7.03
CA ALA A 44 20.00 3.20 5.59
C ALA A 44 20.91 4.24 4.92
N GLN A 45 20.83 5.51 5.36
CA GLN A 45 21.71 6.58 4.88
C GLN A 45 23.18 6.28 5.20
N LYS A 46 23.49 5.83 6.43
CA LYS A 46 24.86 5.48 6.83
C LYS A 46 25.45 4.36 5.97
N ASN A 47 24.62 3.43 5.49
CA ASN A 47 25.03 2.30 4.67
C ASN A 47 24.75 2.50 3.17
N GLU A 48 24.41 3.73 2.77
CA GLU A 48 24.17 4.11 1.36
C GLU A 48 23.17 3.19 0.64
N ILE A 49 22.11 2.79 1.34
CA ILE A 49 21.06 1.92 0.80
C ILE A 49 20.14 2.77 -0.10
N PRO A 50 20.04 2.51 -1.42
CA PRO A 50 19.13 3.25 -2.28
C PRO A 50 17.70 2.74 -2.05
N ILE A 51 16.80 3.67 -1.73
CA ILE A 51 15.38 3.38 -1.52
C ILE A 51 14.59 4.34 -2.41
N PRO A 52 14.28 3.96 -3.66
CA PRO A 52 13.54 4.83 -4.58
C PRO A 52 12.08 5.02 -4.20
N ASP A 53 11.52 4.14 -3.36
CA ASP A 53 10.08 4.04 -3.14
C ASP A 53 9.75 3.79 -1.66
N PHE A 54 8.72 4.48 -1.16
CA PHE A 54 8.22 4.32 0.19
C PHE A 54 6.70 4.25 0.23
N GLN A 55 6.19 3.49 1.22
CA GLN A 55 4.78 3.36 1.56
C GLN A 55 4.54 3.73 3.03
N PHE A 56 3.27 3.90 3.40
CA PHE A 56 2.88 4.34 4.74
C PHE A 56 1.63 3.61 5.27
N GLY A 57 1.87 2.46 5.87
CA GLY A 57 0.85 1.55 6.36
C GLY A 57 0.21 0.73 5.23
N ASN A 58 -0.45 -0.35 5.63
CA ASN A 58 -0.97 -1.37 4.73
C ASN A 58 -2.44 -1.61 5.03
N GLU A 59 -3.33 -1.34 4.07
CA GLU A 59 -4.78 -1.48 4.19
C GLU A 59 -5.39 -0.77 5.42
N PRO A 60 -5.11 0.54 5.61
CA PRO A 60 -5.59 1.26 6.79
C PRO A 60 -7.12 1.31 6.89
N ASN A 61 -7.84 1.09 5.79
CA ASN A 61 -9.30 0.96 5.79
C ASN A 61 -9.81 -0.26 6.59
N SER A 62 -8.96 -1.24 6.87
CA SER A 62 -9.31 -2.47 7.59
C SER A 62 -8.96 -2.41 9.08
N TYR A 63 -8.20 -1.41 9.53
CA TYR A 63 -7.62 -1.37 10.87
C TYR A 63 -8.65 -1.37 12.01
N ALA A 64 -9.71 -0.58 11.88
CA ALA A 64 -10.77 -0.52 12.88
C ALA A 64 -11.45 -1.88 13.09
N ASN A 65 -11.77 -2.56 11.98
CA ASN A 65 -12.48 -3.84 12.00
C ASN A 65 -11.58 -5.00 12.42
N ASN A 66 -10.33 -5.04 11.95
CA ASN A 66 -9.44 -6.18 12.15
C ASN A 66 -8.67 -6.09 13.47
N TYR A 67 -8.38 -4.87 13.95
CA TYR A 67 -7.47 -4.64 15.08
C TYR A 67 -8.01 -3.67 16.13
N GLY A 68 -9.21 -3.12 15.96
CA GLY A 68 -9.78 -2.12 16.89
C GLY A 68 -9.06 -0.77 16.87
N LEU A 69 -8.23 -0.52 15.85
CA LEU A 69 -7.44 0.70 15.72
C LEU A 69 -8.22 1.76 14.93
N ASN A 70 -8.71 2.79 15.61
CA ASN A 70 -9.58 3.82 15.03
C ASN A 70 -8.86 5.14 14.70
N THR A 71 -7.54 5.22 14.92
CA THR A 71 -6.77 6.45 14.77
C THR A 71 -6.47 6.78 13.31
N GLN A 72 -6.19 5.78 12.47
CA GLN A 72 -5.78 5.95 11.08
C GLN A 72 -6.97 6.27 10.16
N THR A 73 -7.77 7.25 10.56
CA THR A 73 -8.82 7.81 9.72
C THR A 73 -8.20 8.40 8.44
N PRO A 74 -8.95 8.50 7.34
CA PRO A 74 -8.42 9.04 6.09
C PRO A 74 -7.77 10.42 6.24
N ALA A 75 -8.39 11.33 6.99
CA ALA A 75 -7.83 12.66 7.27
C ALA A 75 -6.56 12.61 8.13
N GLN A 76 -6.52 11.75 9.14
CA GLN A 76 -5.32 11.57 9.96
C GLN A 76 -4.17 11.00 9.14
N THR A 77 -4.44 10.04 8.25
CA THR A 77 -3.43 9.48 7.33
C THR A 77 -2.82 10.55 6.43
N VAL A 78 -3.60 11.54 5.96
CA VAL A 78 -3.06 12.68 5.21
C VAL A 78 -2.10 13.51 6.06
N ILE A 79 -2.47 13.83 7.30
CA ILE A 79 -1.62 14.58 8.23
C ILE A 79 -0.33 13.81 8.51
N ASP A 80 -0.44 12.51 8.76
CA ASP A 80 0.72 11.67 9.03
C ASP A 80 1.65 11.56 7.82
N LEU A 81 1.11 11.49 6.60
CA LEU A 81 1.90 11.53 5.36
C LEU A 81 2.61 12.88 5.15
N GLN A 82 2.02 14.01 5.56
CA GLN A 82 2.73 15.30 5.55
C GLN A 82 3.94 15.31 6.49
N ASN A 83 3.78 14.73 7.68
CA ASN A 83 4.87 14.54 8.63
C ASN A 83 5.92 13.56 8.07
N TYR A 84 5.47 12.53 7.36
CA TYR A 84 6.32 11.56 6.68
C TYR A 84 7.19 12.21 5.60
N HIS A 85 6.61 13.05 4.73
CA HIS A 85 7.38 13.86 3.76
C HIS A 85 8.38 14.78 4.44
N THR A 86 7.98 15.42 5.54
CA THR A 86 8.88 16.26 6.34
C THR A 86 10.06 15.45 6.87
N LEU A 87 9.83 14.25 7.38
CA LEU A 87 10.88 13.34 7.81
C LEU A 87 11.84 12.99 6.66
N LEU A 88 11.32 12.50 5.52
CA LEU A 88 12.13 12.12 4.35
C LEU A 88 12.97 13.29 3.83
N SER A 89 12.44 14.52 3.87
CA SER A 89 13.17 15.71 3.43
C SER A 89 14.46 16.01 4.21
N ASN A 90 14.58 15.46 5.43
CA ASN A 90 15.79 15.56 6.26
C ASN A 90 16.90 14.58 5.83
N TYR A 91 16.60 13.63 4.93
CA TYR A 91 17.53 12.64 4.41
C TYR A 91 17.78 12.90 2.92
N PRO A 92 18.90 13.57 2.54
CA PRO A 92 19.17 13.91 1.15
C PRO A 92 19.03 12.77 0.13
N PRO A 93 19.42 11.50 0.43
CA PRO A 93 19.23 10.39 -0.49
C PRO A 93 17.76 10.02 -0.75
N TYR A 94 16.84 10.36 0.16
CA TYR A 94 15.44 9.91 0.15
C TYR A 94 14.43 11.04 -0.05
N LYS A 95 14.88 12.29 -0.03
CA LYS A 95 14.03 13.48 -0.17
C LYS A 95 13.15 13.47 -1.44
N TYR A 96 13.60 12.78 -2.48
CA TYR A 96 12.90 12.68 -3.77
C TYR A 96 12.44 11.26 -4.09
N SER A 97 12.46 10.36 -3.11
CA SER A 97 11.89 9.02 -3.27
C SER A 97 10.38 9.12 -3.43
N THR A 98 9.81 8.25 -4.25
CA THR A 98 8.37 8.18 -4.50
C THR A 98 7.65 7.76 -3.23
N VAL A 99 6.58 8.47 -2.88
CA VAL A 99 5.66 8.05 -1.81
C VAL A 99 4.37 7.54 -2.43
N VAL A 100 4.04 6.29 -2.13
CA VAL A 100 2.90 5.57 -2.68
C VAL A 100 1.88 5.35 -1.57
N GLY A 101 0.60 5.60 -1.86
CA GLY A 101 -0.46 5.38 -0.88
C GLY A 101 -1.86 5.62 -1.45
N PRO A 102 -2.92 5.34 -0.69
CA PRO A 102 -2.91 4.95 0.73
C PRO A 102 -2.85 3.43 0.98
N GLU A 103 -2.49 2.60 -0.02
CA GLU A 103 -2.40 1.14 0.10
C GLU A 103 -3.70 0.51 0.66
N THR A 104 -4.86 1.03 0.29
CA THR A 104 -6.15 0.47 0.73
C THR A 104 -6.43 -0.87 0.07
N THR A 105 -7.36 -1.66 0.61
CA THR A 105 -7.99 -2.76 -0.13
C THR A 105 -8.69 -2.25 -1.41
N ARG A 106 -9.25 -3.18 -2.20
CA ARG A 106 -10.04 -2.94 -3.42
C ARG A 106 -10.92 -1.68 -3.31
N PRO A 107 -10.83 -0.71 -4.25
CA PRO A 107 -11.61 0.53 -4.25
C PRO A 107 -13.11 0.35 -4.10
N THR A 108 -13.68 -0.76 -4.58
CA THR A 108 -15.12 -1.07 -4.38
C THR A 108 -15.47 -1.48 -2.96
N SER A 109 -14.52 -2.04 -2.19
CA SER A 109 -14.70 -2.36 -0.77
C SER A 109 -14.22 -1.27 0.18
N SER A 110 -13.25 -0.45 -0.25
CA SER A 110 -12.66 0.64 0.52
C SER A 110 -13.19 2.02 0.12
N THR A 111 -14.26 2.08 -0.70
CA THR A 111 -14.77 3.31 -1.36
C THR A 111 -14.84 4.50 -0.42
N LYS A 112 -15.41 4.33 0.78
CA LYS A 112 -15.52 5.41 1.76
C LYS A 112 -14.15 5.92 2.20
N TYR A 113 -13.27 5.02 2.62
CA TYR A 113 -11.92 5.39 3.08
C TYR A 113 -11.13 6.06 1.96
N PHE A 114 -11.14 5.47 0.77
CA PHE A 114 -10.43 5.96 -0.40
C PHE A 114 -10.90 7.37 -0.79
N ASN A 115 -12.21 7.58 -0.88
CA ASN A 115 -12.78 8.88 -1.19
C ASN A 115 -12.47 9.93 -0.13
N ASP A 116 -12.64 9.58 1.15
CA ASP A 116 -12.39 10.51 2.25
C ASP A 116 -10.90 10.86 2.35
N PHE A 117 -9.99 9.94 2.00
CA PHE A 117 -8.55 10.20 1.94
C PHE A 117 -8.25 11.25 0.88
N LEU A 118 -8.77 11.05 -0.34
CA LEU A 118 -8.62 12.01 -1.44
C LEU A 118 -9.24 13.37 -1.08
N ALA A 119 -10.46 13.39 -0.55
CA ALA A 119 -11.16 14.60 -0.13
C ALA A 119 -10.42 15.37 0.99
N SER A 120 -9.66 14.65 1.82
CA SER A 120 -8.81 15.24 2.87
C SER A 120 -7.48 15.78 2.33
N GLY A 121 -7.24 15.73 1.03
CA GLY A 121 -6.00 16.20 0.40
C GLY A 121 -4.97 15.10 0.12
N GLY A 122 -5.38 13.82 0.19
CA GLY A 122 -4.51 12.66 -0.05
C GLY A 122 -3.71 12.72 -1.35
N CYS A 123 -4.31 13.27 -2.41
CA CYS A 123 -3.63 13.43 -3.70
C CYS A 123 -2.38 14.32 -3.64
N ASN A 124 -2.30 15.24 -2.68
CA ASN A 124 -1.19 16.19 -2.54
C ASN A 124 -0.03 15.63 -1.71
N VAL A 125 -0.22 14.49 -1.04
CA VAL A 125 0.74 13.91 -0.11
C VAL A 125 1.27 12.55 -0.57
N VAL A 126 0.95 12.16 -1.80
CA VAL A 126 1.52 10.99 -2.48
C VAL A 126 1.91 11.34 -3.91
N ASP A 127 2.87 10.59 -4.44
CA ASP A 127 3.30 10.66 -5.84
C ASP A 127 2.48 9.73 -6.72
N GLU A 128 2.02 8.61 -6.16
CA GLU A 128 1.15 7.64 -6.83
C GLU A 128 0.02 7.19 -5.90
N ILE A 129 -1.17 7.01 -6.48
CA ILE A 129 -2.33 6.48 -5.77
C ILE A 129 -2.32 4.96 -5.86
N SER A 130 -2.43 4.27 -4.74
CA SER A 130 -2.37 2.82 -4.69
C SER A 130 -3.55 2.16 -4.00
N PHE A 131 -3.81 0.92 -4.43
CA PHE A 131 -4.71 -0.01 -3.77
C PHE A 131 -4.26 -1.44 -4.03
N HIS A 132 -4.83 -2.35 -3.24
CA HIS A 132 -4.61 -3.78 -3.34
C HIS A 132 -5.74 -4.44 -4.12
N GLN A 133 -5.41 -5.47 -4.90
CA GLN A 133 -6.38 -6.27 -5.61
C GLN A 133 -6.16 -7.75 -5.39
N TYR A 134 -7.24 -8.42 -5.04
CA TYR A 134 -7.35 -9.87 -5.17
C TYR A 134 -8.60 -10.15 -5.99
N TYR A 135 -8.75 -11.31 -6.61
CA TYR A 135 -10.03 -11.68 -7.21
C TYR A 135 -10.95 -12.31 -6.17
N ARG A 136 -10.39 -13.19 -5.34
CA ARG A 136 -11.09 -13.90 -4.27
C ARG A 136 -10.39 -13.77 -2.93
N ASN A 137 -11.14 -14.03 -1.86
CA ASN A 137 -10.62 -14.23 -0.52
C ASN A 137 -10.78 -15.70 -0.12
N SER A 138 -9.70 -16.34 0.34
CA SER A 138 -9.68 -17.77 0.69
C SER A 138 -10.76 -18.14 1.70
N ASP A 139 -10.94 -17.31 2.72
CA ASP A 139 -11.75 -17.61 3.90
C ASP A 139 -13.22 -17.31 3.66
N ARG A 140 -13.50 -16.26 2.88
CA ARG A 140 -14.87 -15.75 2.65
C ARG A 140 -15.52 -16.35 1.40
N ASP A 141 -14.77 -16.49 0.31
CA ASP A 141 -15.37 -16.80 -0.99
C ASP A 141 -15.35 -18.30 -1.34
N HIS A 142 -14.59 -19.10 -0.59
CA HIS A 142 -14.36 -20.53 -0.87
C HIS A 142 -14.01 -20.81 -2.35
N PRO A 143 -12.97 -20.15 -2.89
CA PRO A 143 -12.69 -20.17 -4.31
C PRO A 143 -12.34 -21.58 -4.80
N THR A 144 -12.68 -21.83 -6.07
CA THR A 144 -12.36 -23.10 -6.74
C THR A 144 -11.54 -22.85 -7.99
N TYR A 145 -11.01 -23.93 -8.58
CA TYR A 145 -10.34 -23.88 -9.88
C TYR A 145 -11.20 -23.19 -10.98
N HIS A 146 -12.52 -23.34 -10.95
CA HIS A 146 -13.39 -22.72 -11.94
C HIS A 146 -13.39 -21.18 -11.90
N ASP A 147 -13.07 -20.59 -10.74
CA ASP A 147 -12.99 -19.14 -10.62
C ASP A 147 -11.84 -18.55 -11.45
N PHE A 148 -10.74 -19.29 -11.61
CA PHE A 148 -9.58 -18.87 -12.40
C PHE A 148 -9.84 -18.88 -13.92
N LEU A 149 -10.94 -19.51 -14.35
CA LEU A 149 -11.35 -19.55 -15.76
C LEU A 149 -12.59 -18.70 -16.04
N ASN A 150 -13.10 -18.00 -15.03
CA ASN A 150 -14.34 -17.25 -15.12
C ASN A 150 -14.06 -15.78 -15.48
N VAL A 151 -14.38 -15.42 -16.73
CA VAL A 151 -14.20 -14.06 -17.24
C VAL A 151 -14.92 -13.00 -16.43
N SER A 152 -16.09 -13.31 -15.86
CA SER A 152 -16.83 -12.36 -15.02
C SER A 152 -16.11 -12.07 -13.68
N ILE A 153 -15.24 -12.97 -13.23
CA ILE A 153 -14.37 -12.69 -12.09
C ILE A 153 -13.21 -11.80 -12.54
N MET A 154 -12.63 -12.06 -13.72
CA MET A 154 -11.54 -11.24 -14.27
C MET A 154 -11.98 -9.78 -14.50
N ASP A 155 -13.23 -9.57 -14.92
CA ASP A 155 -13.84 -8.24 -15.11
C ASP A 155 -13.81 -7.38 -13.83
N LEU A 156 -13.69 -7.98 -12.65
CA LEU A 156 -13.55 -7.27 -11.38
C LEU A 156 -12.40 -6.26 -11.39
N LEU A 157 -11.28 -6.56 -12.07
CA LEU A 157 -10.14 -5.65 -12.13
C LEU A 157 -10.51 -4.35 -12.86
N VAL A 158 -11.31 -4.46 -13.93
CA VAL A 158 -11.84 -3.31 -14.67
C VAL A 158 -12.71 -2.46 -13.75
N ASP A 159 -13.57 -3.08 -12.94
CA ASP A 159 -14.40 -2.38 -11.96
C ASP A 159 -13.55 -1.65 -10.91
N GLN A 160 -12.45 -2.26 -10.43
CA GLN A 160 -11.55 -1.63 -9.45
C GLN A 160 -10.90 -0.37 -10.02
N PHE A 161 -10.33 -0.45 -11.22
CA PHE A 161 -9.74 0.73 -11.87
C PHE A 161 -10.77 1.79 -12.22
N THR A 162 -11.96 1.38 -12.66
CA THR A 162 -13.07 2.31 -12.97
C THR A 162 -13.49 3.07 -11.71
N MET A 163 -13.66 2.37 -10.59
CA MET A 163 -13.99 2.99 -9.31
C MET A 163 -12.87 3.93 -8.84
N ALA A 164 -11.60 3.48 -8.83
CA ALA A 164 -10.47 4.33 -8.42
C ALA A 164 -10.39 5.60 -9.26
N ARG A 165 -10.46 5.50 -10.59
CA ARG A 165 -10.42 6.65 -11.50
C ARG A 165 -11.59 7.60 -11.28
N LYS A 166 -12.80 7.07 -11.03
CA LYS A 166 -13.95 7.90 -10.70
C LYS A 166 -13.71 8.69 -9.42
N LEU A 167 -13.33 8.02 -8.33
CA LEU A 167 -13.06 8.68 -7.05
C LEU A 167 -11.93 9.72 -7.17
N MET A 168 -10.89 9.42 -7.94
CA MET A 168 -9.81 10.36 -8.23
C MET A 168 -10.32 11.58 -9.00
N ALA A 169 -11.11 11.38 -10.06
CA ALA A 169 -11.69 12.47 -10.85
C ALA A 169 -12.62 13.35 -10.00
N ASP A 170 -13.48 12.75 -9.18
CA ASP A 170 -14.39 13.46 -8.27
C ASP A 170 -13.63 14.35 -7.26
N ASN A 171 -12.36 14.01 -6.96
CA ASN A 171 -11.49 14.74 -6.06
C ASN A 171 -10.35 15.52 -6.80
N ASN A 172 -10.46 15.73 -8.11
CA ASN A 172 -9.46 16.42 -8.94
C ASN A 172 -8.03 15.85 -8.83
N CYS A 173 -7.91 14.54 -8.62
CA CYS A 173 -6.63 13.85 -8.53
C CYS A 173 -6.24 13.24 -9.88
N ASN A 174 -5.06 13.59 -10.39
CA ASN A 174 -4.55 13.14 -11.69
C ASN A 174 -3.25 12.30 -11.59
N LYS A 175 -2.96 11.77 -10.39
CA LYS A 175 -1.79 10.94 -10.14
C LYS A 175 -1.87 9.60 -10.89
N ALA A 176 -0.72 8.96 -11.08
CA ALA A 176 -0.70 7.59 -11.59
C ALA A 176 -1.32 6.64 -10.55
N ILE A 177 -1.90 5.53 -11.04
CA ILE A 177 -2.43 4.47 -10.20
C ILE A 177 -1.44 3.31 -10.18
N ARG A 178 -1.11 2.80 -8.99
CA ARG A 178 -0.31 1.59 -8.77
C ARG A 178 -1.15 0.50 -8.12
N LEU A 179 -1.00 -0.75 -8.58
CA LEU A 179 -1.40 -1.90 -7.77
C LEU A 179 -0.26 -2.17 -6.79
N GLY A 180 -0.44 -1.81 -5.52
CA GLY A 180 0.60 -1.94 -4.50
C GLY A 180 0.81 -3.38 -4.05
N GLU A 181 -0.27 -4.16 -4.04
CA GLU A 181 -0.28 -5.59 -3.76
C GLU A 181 -1.37 -6.27 -4.61
N SER A 182 -1.03 -7.37 -5.27
CA SER A 182 -2.06 -8.11 -6.02
C SER A 182 -1.76 -9.59 -6.22
N SER A 183 -2.82 -10.41 -6.25
CA SER A 183 -2.78 -11.82 -6.62
C SER A 183 -4.16 -12.36 -7.00
N SER A 184 -4.24 -13.65 -7.31
CA SER A 184 -5.49 -14.36 -7.60
C SER A 184 -6.40 -14.44 -6.37
N VAL A 185 -5.89 -15.00 -5.26
CA VAL A 185 -6.62 -15.25 -4.02
C VAL A 185 -5.81 -14.75 -2.84
N SER A 186 -6.42 -13.99 -1.92
CA SER A 186 -5.73 -13.58 -0.69
C SER A 186 -5.37 -14.81 0.13
N GLY A 187 -4.09 -14.97 0.50
CA GLY A 187 -3.58 -16.19 1.17
C GLY A 187 -3.29 -17.37 0.23
N GLY A 188 -3.61 -17.25 -1.07
CA GLY A 188 -3.45 -18.30 -2.08
C GLY A 188 -4.59 -19.32 -2.08
N LEU A 189 -4.53 -20.24 -3.04
CA LEU A 189 -5.40 -21.41 -3.14
C LEU A 189 -4.54 -22.63 -3.43
N ASP A 190 -4.49 -23.57 -2.49
CA ASP A 190 -3.62 -24.74 -2.59
C ASP A 190 -3.91 -25.55 -3.85
N HIS A 191 -2.83 -25.98 -4.52
CA HIS A 191 -2.86 -26.73 -5.77
C HIS A 191 -3.53 -26.04 -6.96
N VAL A 192 -3.83 -24.74 -6.86
CA VAL A 192 -4.43 -23.94 -7.94
C VAL A 192 -3.62 -22.66 -8.20
N ALA A 193 -3.38 -21.84 -7.17
CA ALA A 193 -2.70 -20.55 -7.29
C ALA A 193 -1.20 -20.68 -7.66
N ASP A 194 -0.63 -21.87 -7.53
CA ASP A 194 0.75 -22.22 -7.88
C ASP A 194 0.82 -23.09 -9.15
N ARG A 195 -0.25 -23.12 -9.96
CA ARG A 195 -0.35 -23.90 -11.20
C ARG A 195 -0.51 -22.98 -12.41
N PHE A 196 -0.39 -23.57 -13.61
CA PHE A 196 -0.55 -22.88 -14.89
C PHE A 196 -1.86 -22.07 -14.98
N VAL A 197 -2.95 -22.56 -14.36
CA VAL A 197 -4.24 -21.86 -14.38
C VAL A 197 -4.19 -20.49 -13.70
N ALA A 198 -3.24 -20.24 -12.79
CA ALA A 198 -3.03 -18.93 -12.17
C ALA A 198 -2.47 -17.86 -13.12
N GLY A 199 -2.12 -18.23 -14.36
CA GLY A 199 -1.71 -17.30 -15.41
C GLY A 199 -2.85 -16.64 -16.18
N PHE A 200 -4.09 -17.10 -15.97
CA PHE A 200 -5.31 -16.43 -16.46
C PHE A 200 -5.78 -15.39 -15.44
#